data_AF-A0A354Y8T0-F1
#
_entry.id   AF-A0A354Y8T0-F1
#
_cell.length_a   1.000
_cell.length_b   1.000
_cell.length_c   1.000
_cell.angle_alpha   90.00
_cell.angle_beta   90.00
_cell.angle_gamma   90.00
#
_symmetry.space_group_name_H-M   'P 1'
#
loop_
_entity.id
_entity.type
_entity.pdbx_description
1 polymer ?
#
loop_
_entity_poly.entity_id
_entity_poly.type
_entity_poly.pdbx_seq_one_letter_code
_entity_poly.pdbx_strand_id
1 'polypeptide(L)'
;QARAPGRDQGPRVLAFGADAQGEVPLPFQADPALVGGSLRVLPFLLTGDAQVVRRVADAMEDVLLAQGMAQADTALLAQDAFGAQIEHARYLTVNDLAAMVSMQYDNQGLAALWPLIEAALLAPRSEEWLDASPQPLLRYAGGEARMALFDPPGWCAHYGQDRNECERLRPVYEQFLARQRQIAAVLEAHAIPVLYVHVEPGQDARAALAG
;
A
#
# COMPACT_ATOMS: atom_id res chain seq x y z
N GLN A 1 -31.57 14.22 -15.19
CA GLN A 1 -31.61 12.77 -14.86
C GLN A 1 -31.40 11.98 -16.15
N ALA A 2 -30.18 11.50 -16.40
CA ALA A 2 -29.94 10.57 -17.50
C ALA A 2 -30.38 9.17 -17.05
N ARG A 3 -31.43 8.63 -17.66
CA ARG A 3 -31.87 7.25 -17.42
C ARG A 3 -30.80 6.30 -17.96
N ALA A 4 -30.33 5.37 -17.13
CA ALA A 4 -29.46 4.30 -17.60
C ALA A 4 -30.19 3.46 -18.68
N PRO A 5 -29.57 3.18 -19.84
CA PRO A 5 -30.17 2.36 -20.88
C PRO A 5 -30.42 0.91 -20.42
N GLY A 6 -31.38 0.23 -21.05
CA GLY A 6 -31.78 -1.15 -20.75
C GLY A 6 -30.66 -2.18 -21.00
N ARG A 7 -30.84 -3.40 -20.44
CA ARG A 7 -29.82 -4.44 -20.24
C ARG A 7 -29.00 -4.87 -21.47
N ASP A 8 -29.43 -4.57 -22.70
CA ASP A 8 -28.86 -5.10 -23.95
C ASP A 8 -28.21 -4.05 -24.90
N GLN A 9 -27.87 -2.85 -24.44
CA GLN A 9 -27.39 -1.75 -25.31
C GLN A 9 -25.86 -1.50 -25.30
N GLY A 10 -25.03 -2.53 -25.16
CA GLY A 10 -23.57 -2.40 -25.23
C GLY A 10 -22.90 -1.85 -23.95
N PRO A 11 -21.63 -1.37 -24.04
CA PRO A 11 -20.87 -0.92 -22.87
C PRO A 11 -21.52 0.29 -22.20
N ARG A 12 -21.38 0.39 -20.87
CA ARG A 12 -21.98 1.45 -20.06
C ARG A 12 -20.95 2.07 -19.13
N VAL A 13 -21.11 3.36 -18.91
CA VAL A 13 -20.39 4.10 -17.88
C VAL A 13 -21.37 4.47 -16.79
N LEU A 14 -21.04 4.07 -15.56
CA LEU A 14 -21.71 4.53 -14.35
C LEU A 14 -20.70 5.40 -13.59
N ALA A 15 -21.09 6.65 -13.32
CA ALA A 15 -20.27 7.58 -12.56
C ALA A 15 -20.96 7.84 -11.22
N PHE A 16 -20.19 7.75 -10.14
CA PHE A 16 -20.59 8.15 -8.81
C PHE A 16 -19.78 9.39 -8.44
N GLY A 17 -20.45 10.39 -7.89
CA GLY A 17 -19.83 11.67 -7.55
C GLY A 17 -20.67 12.40 -6.52
N ALA A 18 -20.21 13.60 -6.19
CA ALA A 18 -20.91 14.48 -5.26
C ALA A 18 -22.30 14.87 -5.79
N ASP A 19 -23.26 14.99 -4.87
CA ASP A 19 -24.55 15.62 -5.16
C ASP A 19 -24.43 17.15 -5.28
N ALA A 20 -25.57 17.85 -5.37
CA ALA A 20 -25.60 19.30 -5.50
C ALA A 20 -25.07 20.03 -4.25
N GLN A 21 -24.95 19.34 -3.11
CA GLN A 21 -24.42 19.85 -1.85
C GLN A 21 -22.93 19.53 -1.68
N GLY A 22 -22.33 18.76 -2.60
CA GLY A 22 -20.93 18.35 -2.52
C GLY A 22 -20.72 16.99 -1.84
N GLU A 23 -21.80 16.30 -1.44
CA GLU A 23 -21.71 15.07 -0.66
C GLU A 23 -21.55 13.84 -1.57
N VAL A 24 -20.46 13.09 -1.40
CA VAL A 24 -20.22 11.83 -2.09
C VAL A 24 -20.89 10.69 -1.30
N PRO A 25 -21.64 9.77 -1.91
CA PRO A 25 -22.27 8.68 -1.18
C PRO A 25 -21.26 7.64 -0.66
N LEU A 26 -21.51 7.06 0.51
CA LEU A 26 -20.80 5.86 0.97
C LEU A 26 -21.07 4.67 0.02
N PRO A 27 -20.11 3.75 -0.17
CA PRO A 27 -18.77 3.70 0.43
C PRO A 27 -17.71 4.46 -0.40
N PHE A 28 -18.10 5.37 -1.29
CA PHE A 28 -17.18 6.05 -2.22
C PHE A 28 -16.55 7.32 -1.66
N GLN A 29 -16.86 7.69 -0.41
CA GLN A 29 -16.17 8.77 0.27
C GLN A 29 -14.72 8.38 0.51
N ALA A 30 -13.78 9.28 0.16
CA ALA A 30 -12.39 9.12 0.51
C ALA A 30 -12.20 9.30 2.03
N ASP A 31 -11.20 8.62 2.59
CA ASP A 31 -10.82 8.80 3.99
C ASP A 31 -10.42 10.27 4.26
N PRO A 32 -11.08 10.98 5.18
CA PRO A 32 -10.73 12.36 5.53
C PRO A 32 -9.28 12.53 5.99
N ALA A 33 -8.64 11.49 6.53
CA ALA A 33 -7.23 11.53 6.94
C ALA A 33 -6.26 11.69 5.75
N LEU A 34 -6.69 11.40 4.52
CA LEU A 34 -5.88 11.52 3.30
C LEU A 34 -5.97 12.91 2.65
N VAL A 35 -6.75 13.84 3.24
CA VAL A 35 -6.88 15.21 2.73
C VAL A 35 -5.51 15.92 2.74
N GLY A 36 -5.20 16.58 1.63
CA GLY A 36 -3.93 17.30 1.46
C GLY A 36 -2.81 16.48 0.81
N GLY A 37 -3.05 15.20 0.48
CA GLY A 37 -2.14 14.41 -0.34
C GLY A 37 -1.87 15.04 -1.71
N SER A 38 -0.63 14.92 -2.18
CA SER A 38 -0.20 15.43 -3.49
C SER A 38 -0.73 14.57 -4.66
N LEU A 39 -0.97 13.28 -4.42
CA LEU A 39 -1.56 12.37 -5.39
C LEU A 39 -3.08 12.33 -5.21
N ARG A 40 -3.80 12.64 -6.29
CA ARG A 40 -5.25 12.45 -6.36
C ARG A 40 -5.55 11.31 -7.33
N VAL A 41 -6.44 10.41 -6.92
CA VAL A 41 -6.80 9.23 -7.70
C VAL A 41 -8.29 9.26 -8.00
N LEU A 42 -8.65 9.03 -9.26
CA LEU A 42 -10.01 8.75 -9.69
C LEU A 42 -10.08 7.29 -10.13
N PRO A 43 -10.67 6.39 -9.33
CA PRO A 43 -10.68 4.97 -9.65
C PRO A 43 -11.66 4.65 -10.79
N PHE A 44 -11.20 3.85 -11.75
CA PHE A 44 -12.04 3.26 -12.79
C PHE A 44 -12.19 1.77 -12.54
N LEU A 45 -13.44 1.27 -12.52
CA LEU A 45 -13.73 -0.15 -12.44
C LEU A 45 -14.32 -0.64 -13.75
N LEU A 46 -13.62 -1.57 -14.41
CA LEU A 46 -14.12 -2.28 -15.58
C LEU A 46 -14.69 -3.62 -15.14
N THR A 47 -15.96 -3.87 -15.48
CA THR A 47 -16.68 -5.09 -15.10
C THR A 47 -17.42 -5.68 -16.29
N GLY A 48 -17.50 -7.00 -16.35
CA GLY A 48 -18.10 -7.73 -17.46
C GLY A 48 -17.75 -9.21 -17.44
N ASP A 49 -17.85 -9.87 -18.59
CA ASP A 49 -17.40 -11.25 -18.76
C ASP A 49 -15.91 -11.40 -18.39
N ALA A 50 -15.57 -12.44 -17.63
CA ALA A 50 -14.23 -12.60 -17.07
C ALA A 50 -13.13 -12.72 -18.14
N GLN A 51 -13.42 -13.39 -19.27
CA GLN A 51 -12.44 -13.52 -20.36
C GLN A 51 -12.26 -12.20 -21.10
N VAL A 52 -13.34 -11.45 -21.29
CA VAL A 52 -13.28 -10.10 -21.88
C VAL A 52 -12.49 -9.15 -20.98
N VAL A 53 -12.83 -9.09 -19.68
CA VAL A 53 -12.14 -8.24 -18.71
C VAL A 53 -10.66 -8.56 -18.67
N ARG A 54 -10.27 -9.84 -18.68
CA ARG A 54 -8.86 -10.22 -18.69
C ARG A 54 -8.12 -9.72 -19.93
N ARG A 55 -8.70 -9.89 -21.12
CA ARG A 55 -8.10 -9.36 -22.37
C ARG A 55 -7.96 -7.84 -22.35
N VAL A 56 -8.94 -7.14 -21.79
CA VAL A 56 -8.89 -5.68 -21.65
C VAL A 56 -7.82 -5.26 -20.64
N ALA A 57 -7.73 -5.96 -19.50
CA ALA A 57 -6.69 -5.71 -18.50
C ALA A 57 -5.29 -5.87 -19.10
N ASP A 58 -5.01 -7.00 -19.76
CA ASP A 58 -3.72 -7.26 -20.41
C ASP A 58 -3.38 -6.16 -21.44
N ALA A 59 -4.37 -5.75 -22.25
CA ALA A 59 -4.18 -4.67 -23.22
C ALA A 59 -3.97 -3.29 -22.55
N MET A 60 -4.61 -3.01 -21.41
CA MET A 60 -4.41 -1.77 -20.68
C MET A 60 -3.02 -1.69 -20.05
N GLU A 61 -2.50 -2.79 -19.48
CA GLU A 61 -1.13 -2.84 -18.96
C GLU A 61 -0.12 -2.47 -20.07
N ASP A 62 -0.24 -3.08 -21.25
CA ASP A 62 0.65 -2.80 -22.37
C ASP A 62 0.53 -1.36 -22.89
N VAL A 63 -0.71 -0.86 -23.06
CA VAL A 63 -0.96 0.45 -23.66
C VAL A 63 -0.64 1.59 -22.70
N LEU A 64 -1.07 1.50 -21.43
CA LEU A 64 -0.92 2.58 -20.46
C LEU A 64 0.54 2.77 -20.00
N LEU A 65 1.35 1.72 -20.06
CA LEU A 65 2.79 1.82 -19.82
C LEU A 65 3.43 2.85 -20.77
N ALA A 66 3.10 2.78 -22.07
CA ALA A 66 3.65 3.67 -23.09
C ALA A 66 2.84 4.98 -23.28
N GLN A 67 1.52 4.92 -23.14
CA GLN A 67 0.60 5.98 -23.56
C GLN A 67 -0.36 6.45 -22.45
N GLY A 68 0.00 6.23 -21.18
CA GLY A 68 -0.87 6.54 -20.05
C GLY A 68 -1.14 8.04 -19.83
N MET A 69 -0.44 8.96 -20.48
CA MET A 69 -0.67 10.39 -20.27
C MET A 69 -2.08 10.79 -20.72
N ALA A 70 -2.83 11.43 -19.82
CA ALA A 70 -4.13 11.98 -20.19
C ALA A 70 -3.93 13.13 -21.17
N GLN A 71 -4.88 13.29 -22.09
CA GLN A 71 -4.85 14.39 -23.03
C GLN A 71 -5.03 15.74 -22.31
N ALA A 72 -4.47 16.81 -22.89
CA ALA A 72 -4.50 18.14 -22.30
C ALA A 72 -5.93 18.60 -21.97
N ASP A 73 -6.90 18.35 -22.86
CA ASP A 73 -8.30 18.71 -22.62
C ASP A 73 -8.90 17.97 -21.42
N THR A 74 -8.54 16.70 -21.22
CA THR A 74 -8.95 15.92 -20.05
C THR A 74 -8.31 16.46 -18.78
N ALA A 75 -7.03 16.81 -18.82
CA ALA A 75 -6.34 17.40 -17.68
C ALA A 75 -6.96 18.75 -17.30
N LEU A 76 -7.20 19.64 -18.27
CA LEU A 76 -7.84 20.95 -18.04
C LEU A 76 -9.24 20.80 -17.45
N LEU A 77 -10.07 19.92 -18.02
CA LEU A 77 -11.39 19.64 -17.48
C LEU A 77 -11.32 19.11 -16.04
N ALA A 78 -10.36 18.22 -15.73
CA ALA A 78 -10.17 17.71 -14.38
C ALA A 78 -9.71 18.81 -13.41
N GLN A 79 -8.85 19.74 -13.83
CA GLN A 79 -8.46 20.87 -13.00
C GLN A 79 -9.66 21.74 -12.62
N ASP A 80 -10.48 22.08 -13.60
CA ASP A 80 -11.68 22.90 -13.40
C ASP A 80 -12.70 22.16 -12.52
N ALA A 81 -12.94 20.88 -12.80
CA ALA A 81 -13.93 20.07 -12.09
C ALA A 81 -13.52 19.77 -10.64
N PHE A 82 -12.23 19.54 -10.37
CA PHE A 82 -11.73 19.21 -9.03
C PHE A 82 -11.22 20.42 -8.26
N GLY A 83 -11.15 21.60 -8.89
CA GLY A 83 -10.57 22.81 -8.29
C GLY A 83 -9.11 22.60 -7.88
N ALA A 84 -8.35 21.82 -8.65
CA ALA A 84 -6.98 21.43 -8.33
C ALA A 84 -6.03 21.80 -9.47
N GLN A 85 -4.80 22.21 -9.12
CA GLN A 85 -3.71 22.35 -10.10
C GLN A 85 -3.18 20.94 -10.41
N ILE A 86 -3.14 20.56 -11.69
CA ILE A 86 -2.68 19.24 -12.13
C ILE A 86 -1.42 19.42 -12.98
N GLU A 87 -0.28 19.06 -12.42
CA GLU A 87 0.99 19.07 -13.16
C GLU A 87 1.09 17.87 -14.12
N HIS A 88 0.62 16.71 -13.67
CA HIS A 88 0.68 15.46 -14.41
C HIS A 88 -0.62 14.68 -14.24
N ALA A 89 -1.33 14.45 -15.36
CA ALA A 89 -2.51 13.59 -15.42
C ALA A 89 -2.16 12.30 -16.15
N ARG A 90 -2.33 11.15 -15.50
CA ARG A 90 -1.96 9.85 -16.05
C ARG A 90 -2.98 8.77 -15.68
N TYR A 91 -3.35 7.97 -16.67
CA TYR A 91 -4.02 6.69 -16.49
C TYR A 91 -2.99 5.64 -16.09
N LEU A 92 -3.26 4.95 -15.00
CA LEU A 92 -2.39 3.94 -14.42
C LEU A 92 -3.20 2.68 -14.21
N THR A 93 -2.60 1.53 -14.49
CA THR A 93 -3.11 0.29 -13.93
C THR A 93 -2.79 0.21 -12.44
N VAL A 94 -3.37 -0.78 -11.76
CA VAL A 94 -3.01 -1.04 -10.36
C VAL A 94 -1.53 -1.40 -10.24
N ASN A 95 -0.98 -2.13 -11.22
CA ASN A 95 0.43 -2.50 -11.23
C ASN A 95 1.34 -1.28 -11.46
N ASP A 96 0.96 -0.35 -12.36
CA ASP A 96 1.72 0.88 -12.56
C ASP A 96 1.74 1.74 -11.29
N LEU A 97 0.59 1.87 -10.63
CA LEU A 97 0.47 2.60 -9.36
C LEU A 97 1.32 1.92 -8.28
N ALA A 98 1.26 0.59 -8.17
CA ALA A 98 2.05 -0.19 -7.25
C ALA A 98 3.56 0.02 -7.48
N ALA A 99 4.02 -0.06 -8.74
CA ALA A 99 5.41 0.20 -9.09
C ALA A 99 5.86 1.63 -8.74
N MET A 100 5.03 2.64 -9.04
CA MET A 100 5.32 4.02 -8.67
C MET A 100 5.44 4.17 -7.16
N VAL A 101 4.51 3.61 -6.40
CA VAL A 101 4.53 3.67 -4.93
C VAL A 101 5.77 2.95 -4.40
N SER A 102 6.11 1.76 -4.90
CA SER A 102 7.33 1.03 -4.56
C SER A 102 8.59 1.89 -4.67
N MET A 103 8.75 2.61 -5.78
CA MET A 103 9.86 3.55 -5.99
C MET A 103 9.85 4.71 -4.98
N GLN A 104 8.67 5.22 -4.59
CA GLN A 104 8.57 6.24 -3.55
C GLN A 104 9.01 5.70 -2.20
N TYR A 105 8.61 4.48 -1.85
CA TYR A 105 9.04 3.82 -0.61
C TYR A 105 10.55 3.60 -0.59
N ASP A 106 11.15 3.23 -1.73
CA ASP A 106 12.60 3.09 -1.85
C ASP A 106 13.33 4.41 -1.56
N ASN A 107 12.89 5.51 -2.20
CA ASN A 107 13.45 6.85 -1.97
C ASN A 107 13.33 7.34 -0.52
N GLN A 108 12.41 6.77 0.28
CA GLN A 108 12.22 7.08 1.70
C GLN A 108 12.88 6.05 2.64
N GLY A 109 13.68 5.11 2.11
CA GLY A 109 14.36 4.09 2.91
C GLY A 109 13.41 3.03 3.48
N LEU A 110 12.28 2.80 2.81
CA LEU A 110 11.23 1.84 3.18
C LEU A 110 11.04 0.72 2.14
N ALA A 111 11.94 0.59 1.15
CA ALA A 111 11.89 -0.47 0.14
C ALA A 111 11.67 -1.87 0.72
N ALA A 112 12.32 -2.18 1.84
CA ALA A 112 12.26 -3.49 2.49
C ALA A 112 10.83 -3.87 2.96
N LEU A 113 9.95 -2.90 3.14
CA LEU A 113 8.56 -3.14 3.55
C LEU A 113 7.63 -3.41 2.35
N TRP A 114 8.02 -2.99 1.15
CA TRP A 114 7.18 -3.07 -0.04
C TRP A 114 6.63 -4.48 -0.31
N PRO A 115 7.42 -5.58 -0.24
CA PRO A 115 6.89 -6.92 -0.49
C PRO A 115 5.70 -7.29 0.40
N LEU A 116 5.70 -6.89 1.68
CA LEU A 116 4.59 -7.16 2.61
C LEU A 116 3.34 -6.37 2.22
N ILE A 117 3.51 -5.09 1.86
CA ILE A 117 2.41 -4.22 1.43
C ILE A 117 1.83 -4.72 0.09
N GLU A 118 2.68 -5.04 -0.87
CA GLU A 118 2.31 -5.55 -2.18
C GLU A 118 1.55 -6.88 -2.06
N ALA A 119 2.03 -7.81 -1.23
CA ALA A 119 1.33 -9.03 -0.91
C ALA A 119 -0.07 -8.75 -0.33
N ALA A 120 -0.17 -7.84 0.63
CA ALA A 120 -1.47 -7.49 1.21
C ALA A 120 -2.46 -6.91 0.19
N LEU A 121 -1.99 -6.17 -0.81
CA LEU A 121 -2.82 -5.54 -1.82
C LEU A 121 -3.18 -6.48 -2.98
N LEU A 122 -2.21 -7.25 -3.48
CA LEU A 122 -2.33 -7.98 -4.76
C LEU A 122 -2.43 -9.49 -4.60
N ALA A 123 -1.87 -10.03 -3.51
CA ALA A 123 -1.84 -11.45 -3.24
C ALA A 123 -2.12 -11.75 -1.76
N PRO A 124 -3.27 -11.33 -1.17
CA PRO A 124 -3.49 -11.35 0.28
C PRO A 124 -3.49 -12.74 0.95
N ARG A 125 -3.34 -13.81 0.15
CA ARG A 125 -3.18 -15.20 0.61
C ARG A 125 -1.72 -15.67 0.60
N SER A 126 -0.79 -14.87 0.08
CA SER A 126 0.63 -15.17 0.17
C SER A 126 1.15 -14.91 1.58
N GLU A 127 2.34 -15.42 1.83
CA GLU A 127 3.10 -15.18 3.05
C GLU A 127 4.38 -14.46 2.65
N GLU A 128 4.70 -13.39 3.36
CA GLU A 128 5.91 -12.61 3.14
C GLU A 128 6.66 -12.36 4.44
N TRP A 129 7.98 -12.29 4.36
CA TRP A 129 8.85 -12.06 5.50
C TRP A 129 9.72 -10.83 5.26
N LEU A 130 9.81 -9.97 6.27
CA LEU A 130 10.90 -9.00 6.38
C LEU A 130 11.88 -9.52 7.43
N ASP A 131 12.95 -10.16 6.96
CA ASP A 131 14.04 -10.64 7.79
C ASP A 131 15.37 -10.15 7.22
N ALA A 132 15.68 -8.90 7.54
CA ALA A 132 16.90 -8.25 7.07
C ALA A 132 17.39 -7.27 8.14
N SER A 133 18.52 -7.57 8.78
CA SER A 133 19.16 -6.63 9.71
C SER A 133 19.50 -5.31 8.99
N PRO A 134 19.24 -4.13 9.58
CA PRO A 134 18.74 -3.87 10.94
C PRO A 134 17.22 -3.66 11.05
N GLN A 135 16.44 -4.08 10.05
CA GLN A 135 14.98 -3.98 10.10
C GLN A 135 14.42 -4.90 11.20
N PRO A 136 13.30 -4.53 11.83
CA PRO A 136 12.54 -5.46 12.67
C PRO A 136 12.13 -6.69 11.87
N LEU A 137 12.10 -7.84 12.53
CA LEU A 137 11.59 -9.06 11.95
C LEU A 137 10.06 -8.96 11.84
N LEU A 138 9.53 -9.12 10.63
CA LEU A 138 8.10 -9.23 10.39
C LEU A 138 7.74 -10.46 9.56
N ARG A 139 6.51 -10.91 9.75
CA ARG A 139 5.81 -11.87 8.90
C ARG A 139 4.44 -11.34 8.54
N TYR A 140 4.13 -11.23 7.26
CA TYR A 140 2.78 -11.03 6.77
C TYR A 140 2.16 -12.38 6.41
N ALA A 141 0.98 -12.68 6.96
CA ALA A 141 0.17 -13.83 6.57
C ALA A 141 -1.29 -13.60 6.99
N GLY A 142 -2.24 -14.05 6.16
CA GLY A 142 -3.67 -14.04 6.53
C GLY A 142 -4.27 -12.64 6.75
N GLY A 143 -3.69 -11.61 6.10
CA GLY A 143 -4.16 -10.23 6.23
C GLY A 143 -3.59 -9.46 7.42
N GLU A 144 -2.69 -10.05 8.22
CA GLU A 144 -2.03 -9.39 9.36
C GLU A 144 -0.51 -9.46 9.25
N ALA A 145 0.17 -8.49 9.84
CA ALA A 145 1.62 -8.47 10.00
C ALA A 145 1.99 -8.76 11.47
N ARG A 146 2.77 -9.80 11.71
CA ARG A 146 3.34 -10.11 13.03
C ARG A 146 4.74 -9.55 13.12
N MET A 147 5.00 -8.73 14.12
CA MET A 147 6.29 -8.08 14.35
C MET A 147 6.92 -8.61 15.64
N ALA A 148 8.18 -9.02 15.56
CA ALA A 148 8.92 -9.51 16.73
C ALA A 148 9.22 -8.36 17.71
N LEU A 149 8.86 -8.55 18.98
CA LEU A 149 9.29 -7.74 20.10
C LEU A 149 10.35 -8.50 20.89
N PHE A 150 11.55 -7.96 20.89
CA PHE A 150 12.66 -8.46 21.69
C PHE A 150 12.80 -7.60 22.94
N ASP A 151 13.16 -8.23 24.07
CA ASP A 151 13.76 -7.48 25.17
C ASP A 151 15.19 -7.04 24.79
N PRO A 152 15.82 -6.08 25.50
CA PRO A 152 17.16 -5.62 25.12
C PRO A 152 18.21 -6.75 25.00
N PRO A 153 18.28 -7.72 25.94
CA PRO A 153 19.18 -8.86 25.80
C PRO A 153 18.90 -9.74 24.57
N GLY A 154 17.63 -10.04 24.28
CA GLY A 154 17.19 -10.80 23.12
C GLY A 154 17.45 -10.07 21.80
N TRP A 155 17.27 -8.75 21.78
CA TRP A 155 17.59 -7.90 20.64
C TRP A 155 19.09 -7.93 20.35
N CYS A 156 19.93 -7.77 21.38
CA CYS A 156 21.38 -7.91 21.25
C CYS A 156 21.78 -9.32 20.79
N ALA A 157 21.12 -10.37 21.26
CA ALA A 157 21.41 -11.74 20.83
C ALA A 157 21.01 -12.00 19.37
N HIS A 158 19.96 -11.35 18.88
CA HIS A 158 19.42 -11.52 17.54
C HIS A 158 20.14 -10.66 16.49
N TYR A 159 20.41 -9.38 16.80
CA TYR A 159 21.01 -8.41 15.86
C TYR A 159 22.47 -8.03 16.18
N GLY A 160 22.95 -8.28 17.40
CA GLY A 160 24.31 -7.95 17.81
C GLY A 160 25.32 -8.99 17.34
N GLN A 161 26.26 -8.56 16.49
CA GLN A 161 27.37 -9.39 16.00
C GLN A 161 28.35 -9.79 17.13
N ASP A 162 28.35 -9.08 18.27
CA ASP A 162 29.21 -9.37 19.43
C ASP A 162 28.51 -9.10 20.78
N ARG A 163 28.42 -10.11 21.65
CA ARG A 163 27.66 -10.08 22.92
C ARG A 163 28.24 -9.12 23.98
N ASN A 164 29.50 -8.72 23.86
CA ASN A 164 30.23 -7.98 24.90
C ASN A 164 29.97 -6.46 24.90
N GLU A 165 29.20 -5.92 23.96
CA GLU A 165 28.97 -4.47 23.84
C GLU A 165 27.50 -4.04 24.03
N CYS A 166 26.64 -4.90 24.56
CA CYS A 166 25.19 -4.63 24.62
C CYS A 166 24.81 -3.34 25.40
N GLU A 167 25.54 -2.95 26.45
CA GLU A 167 25.31 -1.65 27.12
C GLU A 167 25.62 -0.43 26.24
N ARG A 168 26.61 -0.53 25.35
CA ARG A 168 26.95 0.53 24.38
C ARG A 168 25.89 0.64 23.27
N LEU A 169 25.07 -0.39 23.10
CA LEU A 169 24.04 -0.46 22.07
C LEU A 169 22.70 0.14 22.51
N ARG A 170 22.55 0.66 23.73
CA ARG A 170 21.30 1.29 24.20
C ARG A 170 20.77 2.38 23.23
N PRO A 171 21.59 3.32 22.70
CA PRO A 171 21.11 4.28 21.71
C PRO A 171 20.66 3.62 20.39
N VAL A 172 21.29 2.52 19.99
CA VAL A 172 20.94 1.76 18.78
C VAL A 172 19.62 1.02 18.97
N TYR A 173 19.38 0.48 20.17
CA TYR A 173 18.10 -0.13 20.52
C TYR A 173 16.95 0.88 20.49
N GLU A 174 17.15 2.11 20.99
CA GLU A 174 16.13 3.17 20.88
C GLU A 174 15.81 3.54 19.42
N GLN A 175 16.83 3.58 18.56
CA GLN A 175 16.62 3.77 17.11
C GLN A 175 15.85 2.61 16.49
N PHE A 176 16.13 1.37 16.91
CA PHE A 176 15.38 0.20 16.49
C PHE A 176 13.90 0.26 16.92
N LEU A 177 13.61 0.66 18.17
CA LEU A 177 12.24 0.86 18.64
C LEU A 177 11.52 1.98 17.88
N ALA A 178 12.22 3.07 17.54
CA ALA A 178 11.68 4.12 16.69
C ALA A 178 11.37 3.58 15.28
N ARG A 179 12.24 2.74 14.73
CA ARG A 179 12.03 2.08 13.44
C ARG A 179 10.86 1.10 13.46
N GLN A 180 10.65 0.35 14.55
CA GLN A 180 9.46 -0.49 14.73
C GLN A 180 8.18 0.32 14.66
N ARG A 181 8.11 1.44 15.42
CA ARG A 181 6.94 2.34 15.39
C ARG A 181 6.71 2.94 14.00
N GLN A 182 7.77 3.33 13.30
CA GLN A 182 7.67 3.83 11.93
C GLN A 182 7.06 2.79 10.98
N ILE A 183 7.58 1.56 11.02
CA ILE A 183 7.08 0.46 10.16
C ILE A 183 5.63 0.12 10.50
N ALA A 184 5.29 0.04 11.80
CA ALA A 184 3.93 -0.24 12.22
C ALA A 184 2.94 0.82 11.72
N ALA A 185 3.27 2.10 11.87
CA ALA A 185 2.43 3.20 11.39
C ALA A 185 2.21 3.16 9.86
N VAL A 186 3.23 2.76 9.10
CA VAL A 186 3.10 2.59 7.64
C VAL A 186 2.17 1.42 7.30
N LEU A 187 2.32 0.27 7.95
CA LEU A 187 1.46 -0.90 7.73
C LEU A 187 0.01 -0.60 8.08
N GLU A 188 -0.22 0.07 9.22
CA GLU A 188 -1.55 0.49 9.66
C GLU A 188 -2.19 1.50 8.68
N ALA A 189 -1.41 2.40 8.07
CA ALA A 189 -1.89 3.30 7.02
C ALA A 189 -2.34 2.56 5.74
N HIS A 190 -1.85 1.34 5.51
CA HIS A 190 -2.34 0.42 4.47
C HIS A 190 -3.43 -0.53 4.96
N ALA A 191 -4.00 -0.28 6.14
CA ALA A 191 -4.98 -1.13 6.80
C ALA A 191 -4.49 -2.57 7.04
N ILE A 192 -3.19 -2.77 7.24
CA ILE A 192 -2.58 -4.04 7.63
C ILE A 192 -2.41 -4.03 9.15
N PRO A 193 -3.20 -4.80 9.91
CA PRO A 193 -3.06 -4.88 11.37
C PRO A 193 -1.68 -5.40 11.76
N VAL A 194 -1.08 -4.80 12.79
CA VAL A 194 0.21 -5.21 13.32
C VAL A 194 0.03 -5.89 14.68
N LEU A 195 0.38 -7.16 14.76
CA LEU A 195 0.43 -7.91 16.00
C LEU A 195 1.88 -7.99 16.51
N TYR A 196 2.09 -7.49 17.71
CA TYR A 196 3.39 -7.57 18.37
C TYR A 196 3.56 -8.92 19.09
N VAL A 197 4.62 -9.66 18.76
CA VAL A 197 4.89 -10.99 19.31
C VAL A 197 6.16 -10.92 20.16
N HIS A 198 6.02 -11.12 21.47
CA HIS A 198 7.18 -11.23 22.36
C HIS A 198 8.00 -12.49 22.01
N VAL A 199 9.29 -12.30 21.75
CA VAL A 199 10.24 -13.39 21.52
C VAL A 199 11.09 -13.57 22.76
N GLU A 200 10.93 -14.71 23.43
CA GLU A 200 11.66 -15.02 24.65
C GLU A 200 13.15 -15.25 24.38
N PRO A 201 14.04 -14.99 25.36
CA PRO A 201 15.47 -15.25 25.19
C PRO A 201 15.76 -16.71 24.78
N GLY A 202 16.42 -16.88 23.63
CA GLY A 202 16.76 -18.19 23.07
C GLY A 202 15.65 -18.87 22.26
N GLN A 203 14.47 -18.24 22.15
CA GLN A 203 13.42 -18.68 21.24
C GLN A 203 13.79 -18.33 19.78
N ASP A 204 13.45 -19.24 18.86
CA ASP A 204 13.51 -18.92 17.43
C ASP A 204 12.42 -17.90 17.08
N ALA A 205 12.86 -16.69 16.71
CA ALA A 205 11.98 -15.58 16.38
C ALA A 205 11.08 -15.87 15.17
N ARG A 206 11.57 -16.59 14.15
CA ARG A 206 10.73 -16.97 13.01
C ARG A 206 9.67 -17.98 13.42
N ALA A 207 10.03 -18.96 14.24
CA ALA A 207 9.06 -19.91 14.77
C ALA A 207 7.99 -19.21 15.64
N ALA A 208 8.39 -18.22 16.44
CA ALA A 208 7.47 -17.42 17.25
C ALA A 208 6.44 -16.65 16.41
N LEU A 209 6.85 -16.09 15.26
CA LEU A 209 5.96 -15.36 14.34
C LEU A 209 5.12 -16.30 13.46
N ALA A 210 5.53 -17.56 13.30
CA ALA A 210 4.85 -18.54 12.47
C ALA A 210 3.57 -19.11 13.11
N GLY A 211 3.55 -19.28 14.43
CA GLY A 211 2.41 -19.83 15.20
C GLY A 211 1.45 -18.74 15.63
#